data_AF-A0A165R168-F1
#
_entry.id   AF-A0A165R168-F1
#
_cell.length_a   1.000
_cell.length_b   1.000
_cell.length_c   1.000
_cell.angle_alpha   90.00
_cell.angle_beta   90.00
_cell.angle_gamma   90.00
#
_symmetry.space_group_name_H-M   'P 1'
#
loop_
_entity.id
_entity.type
_entity.pdbx_description
1 polymer ?
#
loop_
_entity_poly.entity_id
_entity_poly.type
_entity_poly.pdbx_seq_one_letter_code
_entity_poly.pdbx_strand_id
1 'polypeptide(L)'
;MIKEKRNQFLKVAALLLSLLSFLQGKAAPVDCKIPNDAILLTASTNVLQSGKKYYTDKDLTLVGNSFTLEANSKLYIPEGVILQASGTMHMKGGEMNICDNAGFFFKGAVNIGEIRSNHSAIVNVGNFSFFSVNGSISQLDPADGAIDKHGKAQFNLSDGANINVCATLSITSIHYPMVKYIGKGHESANVINKAPASGTPGAKLSDSSYVNWFALAGLAHVLPGQANLCTNAQACESMWPPGLKAEIEGICSETGDTKPAIRLTKVGSFNTNSINQGYASIGDTITYTFKIKNIGNTALKNVVLIDDMLSTNLVPEYFSGDTNSNTLLDVDEEWSYKLNYSITQADLDREAVYNIASASAKDFKFKTATATSYDPNPLPLDTPGHPGLLSNCQKCTIVLLKQYSLVITNPHIIQLMRNLD
;
A
#
# COMPACT_ATOMS: atom_id res chain seq x y z
N MET A 1 -34.68 -11.73 48.97
CA MET A 1 -33.24 -12.05 49.13
C MET A 1 -32.74 -13.22 48.27
N ILE A 2 -33.04 -14.50 48.54
CA ILE A 2 -32.43 -15.63 47.78
C ILE A 2 -32.85 -15.64 46.29
N LYS A 3 -34.14 -15.39 46.02
CA LYS A 3 -34.70 -15.34 44.65
C LYS A 3 -34.12 -14.17 43.82
N GLU A 4 -33.78 -13.08 44.49
CA GLU A 4 -33.26 -11.85 43.91
C GLU A 4 -31.77 -11.98 43.57
N LYS A 5 -30.98 -12.60 44.46
CA LYS A 5 -29.58 -12.98 44.18
C LYS A 5 -29.48 -13.98 43.03
N ARG A 6 -30.43 -14.93 42.89
CA ARG A 6 -30.47 -15.89 41.79
C ARG A 6 -30.77 -15.21 40.44
N ASN A 7 -31.66 -14.22 40.41
CA ASN A 7 -31.94 -13.43 39.20
C ASN A 7 -30.79 -12.51 38.81
N GLN A 8 -30.05 -11.93 39.77
CA GLN A 8 -28.81 -11.22 39.48
C GLN A 8 -27.75 -12.15 38.90
N PHE A 9 -27.59 -13.36 39.45
CA PHE A 9 -26.63 -14.34 38.95
C PHE A 9 -26.97 -14.81 37.52
N LEU A 10 -28.24 -15.04 37.19
CA LEU A 10 -28.67 -15.35 35.82
C LEU A 10 -28.44 -14.18 34.85
N LYS A 11 -28.67 -12.94 35.27
CA LYS A 11 -28.39 -11.75 34.45
C LYS A 11 -26.90 -11.56 34.20
N VAL A 12 -26.06 -11.77 35.21
CA VAL A 12 -24.60 -11.70 35.08
C VAL A 12 -24.08 -12.85 34.22
N ALA A 13 -24.60 -14.07 34.37
CA ALA A 13 -24.26 -15.21 33.51
C ALA A 13 -24.70 -14.99 32.05
N ALA A 14 -25.87 -14.40 31.81
CA ALA A 14 -26.32 -14.02 30.46
C ALA A 14 -25.46 -12.89 29.87
N LEU A 15 -25.03 -11.92 30.68
CA LEU A 15 -24.09 -10.88 30.27
C LEU A 15 -22.71 -11.47 29.93
N LEU A 16 -22.21 -12.40 30.74
CA LEU A 16 -20.96 -13.11 30.48
C LEU A 16 -21.06 -14.03 29.25
N LEU A 17 -22.18 -14.71 29.02
CA LEU A 17 -22.41 -15.46 27.78
C LEU A 17 -22.49 -14.53 26.56
N SER A 18 -23.09 -13.34 26.70
CA SER A 18 -23.07 -12.31 25.64
C SER A 18 -21.67 -11.74 25.40
N LEU A 19 -20.86 -11.56 26.45
CA LEU A 19 -19.46 -11.15 26.33
C LEU A 19 -18.56 -12.24 25.72
N LEU A 20 -18.82 -13.51 26.04
CA LEU A 20 -18.13 -14.65 25.44
C LEU A 20 -18.51 -14.84 23.96
N SER A 21 -19.76 -14.58 23.58
CA SER A 21 -20.18 -14.56 22.17
C SER A 21 -19.66 -13.32 21.41
N PHE A 22 -19.33 -12.23 22.12
CA PHE A 22 -18.54 -11.11 21.57
C PHE A 22 -17.03 -11.42 21.44
N LEU A 23 -16.53 -12.47 22.10
CA LEU A 23 -15.13 -12.93 22.00
C LEU A 23 -14.96 -14.08 20.98
N GLN A 24 -16.03 -14.71 20.52
CA GLN A 24 -16.01 -15.68 19.42
C GLN A 24 -16.43 -14.99 18.12
N GLY A 25 -15.46 -14.36 17.46
CA GLY A 25 -15.66 -13.73 16.15
C GLY A 25 -14.79 -12.51 15.88
N LYS A 26 -13.78 -12.20 16.70
CA LYS A 26 -12.77 -11.21 16.29
C LYS A 26 -12.00 -11.77 15.10
N ALA A 27 -12.24 -11.17 13.94
CA ALA A 27 -11.46 -11.41 12.75
C ALA A 27 -9.97 -11.23 13.06
N ALA A 28 -9.17 -12.25 12.76
CA ALA A 28 -7.73 -12.19 12.92
C ALA A 28 -7.14 -11.64 11.62
N PRO A 29 -6.24 -10.64 11.67
CA PRO A 29 -5.51 -10.20 10.48
C PRO A 29 -4.73 -11.37 9.87
N VAL A 30 -4.39 -11.26 8.59
CA VAL A 30 -3.55 -12.26 7.91
C VAL A 30 -2.26 -12.47 8.72
N ASP A 31 -1.97 -13.72 9.10
CA ASP A 31 -0.76 -14.02 9.85
C ASP A 31 0.45 -13.97 8.92
N CYS A 32 1.16 -12.87 9.01
CA CYS A 32 2.32 -12.55 8.19
C CYS A 32 3.66 -12.79 8.90
N LYS A 33 3.65 -13.46 10.05
CA LYS A 33 4.90 -13.83 10.74
C LYS A 33 5.57 -14.96 9.98
N ILE A 34 6.59 -14.61 9.19
CA ILE A 34 7.41 -15.57 8.45
C ILE A 34 8.14 -16.48 9.46
N PRO A 35 7.89 -17.80 9.43
CA PRO A 35 8.57 -18.71 10.34
C PRO A 35 10.05 -18.85 9.99
N ASN A 36 10.90 -19.07 11.00
CA ASN A 36 12.35 -19.23 10.81
C ASN A 36 12.73 -20.41 9.90
N ASP A 37 11.85 -21.41 9.76
CA ASP A 37 12.02 -22.58 8.89
C ASP A 37 11.47 -22.37 7.47
N ALA A 38 10.99 -21.16 7.13
CA ALA A 38 10.48 -20.87 5.80
C ALA A 38 11.60 -20.82 4.76
N ILE A 39 11.31 -21.38 3.59
CA ILE A 39 12.23 -21.50 2.46
C ILE A 39 12.07 -20.26 1.57
N LEU A 40 13.18 -19.60 1.22
CA LEU A 40 13.13 -18.50 0.26
C LEU A 40 12.66 -19.00 -1.12
N LEU A 41 11.61 -18.39 -1.64
CA LEU A 41 11.05 -18.69 -2.95
C LEU A 41 11.99 -18.15 -4.04
N THR A 42 12.28 -18.98 -5.05
CA THR A 42 13.15 -18.60 -6.16
C THR A 42 12.36 -18.47 -7.44
N ALA A 43 12.89 -17.73 -8.43
CA ALA A 43 12.23 -17.57 -9.73
C ALA A 43 11.95 -18.91 -10.43
N SER A 44 12.76 -19.95 -10.18
CA SER A 44 12.57 -21.30 -10.75
C SER A 44 11.58 -22.17 -9.97
N THR A 45 11.04 -21.72 -8.85
CA THR A 45 10.12 -22.53 -8.04
C THR A 45 8.77 -22.66 -8.73
N ASN A 46 8.40 -23.90 -9.08
CA ASN A 46 7.13 -24.23 -9.72
C ASN A 46 6.19 -25.05 -8.82
N VAL A 47 6.69 -25.63 -7.72
CA VAL A 47 5.89 -26.42 -6.76
C VAL A 47 6.29 -26.07 -5.33
N LEU A 48 5.31 -25.73 -4.50
CA LEU A 48 5.46 -25.63 -3.05
C LEU A 48 5.10 -26.98 -2.43
N GLN A 49 6.09 -27.62 -1.82
CA GLN A 49 5.95 -28.97 -1.30
C GLN A 49 5.01 -29.04 -0.09
N SER A 50 4.32 -30.17 0.06
CA SER A 50 3.37 -30.39 1.14
C SER A 50 4.01 -30.17 2.52
N GLY A 51 3.31 -29.43 3.39
CA GLY A 51 3.76 -29.10 4.75
C GLY A 51 4.96 -28.14 4.83
N LYS A 52 5.53 -27.72 3.70
CA LYS A 52 6.63 -26.74 3.67
C LYS A 52 6.12 -25.32 3.63
N LYS A 53 6.92 -24.41 4.17
CA LYS A 53 6.63 -22.98 4.25
C LYS A 53 7.60 -22.24 3.35
N TYR A 54 7.10 -21.28 2.59
CA TYR A 54 7.86 -20.51 1.62
C TYR A 54 7.59 -19.03 1.80
N TYR A 55 8.55 -18.17 1.48
CA TYR A 55 8.36 -16.73 1.48
C TYR A 55 9.13 -16.05 0.35
N THR A 56 8.71 -14.85 -0.03
CA THR A 56 9.49 -13.95 -0.90
C THR A 56 10.13 -12.85 -0.05
N ASP A 57 11.33 -12.41 -0.37
CA ASP A 57 12.01 -11.29 0.32
C ASP A 57 11.86 -9.94 -0.40
N LYS A 58 11.49 -9.98 -1.68
CA LYS A 58 11.33 -8.84 -2.58
C LYS A 58 10.40 -9.19 -3.73
N ASP A 59 10.13 -8.21 -4.59
CA ASP A 59 9.37 -8.43 -5.81
C ASP A 59 9.99 -9.55 -6.64
N LEU A 60 9.17 -10.53 -7.01
CA LEU A 60 9.62 -11.75 -7.67
C LEU A 60 8.69 -12.11 -8.82
N THR A 61 9.27 -12.46 -9.96
CA THR A 61 8.57 -13.07 -11.08
C THR A 61 8.98 -14.54 -11.17
N LEU A 62 8.02 -15.45 -11.02
CA LEU A 62 8.25 -16.88 -11.24
C LEU A 62 8.35 -17.16 -12.74
N VAL A 63 9.39 -17.90 -13.11
CA VAL A 63 9.70 -18.32 -14.47
C VAL A 63 9.17 -19.74 -14.65
N GLY A 64 8.06 -19.85 -15.37
CA GLY A 64 7.39 -21.12 -15.62
C GLY A 64 5.94 -20.93 -16.06
N ASN A 65 5.39 -21.95 -16.72
CA ASN A 65 4.00 -21.96 -17.18
C ASN A 65 3.03 -22.57 -16.15
N SER A 66 3.51 -23.02 -14.99
CA SER A 66 2.63 -23.57 -13.96
C SER A 66 3.22 -23.41 -12.56
N PHE A 67 2.33 -23.22 -11.59
CA PHE A 67 2.67 -23.03 -10.18
C PHE A 67 1.73 -23.85 -9.31
N THR A 68 2.26 -24.74 -8.48
CA THR A 68 1.43 -25.63 -7.65
C THR A 68 1.68 -25.40 -6.17
N LEU A 69 0.61 -25.25 -5.40
CA LEU A 69 0.63 -25.31 -3.94
C LEU A 69 0.06 -26.67 -3.52
N GLU A 70 0.92 -27.55 -3.01
CA GLU A 70 0.51 -28.84 -2.48
C GLU A 70 -0.15 -28.68 -1.10
N ALA A 71 -0.89 -29.71 -0.68
CA ALA A 71 -1.64 -29.69 0.57
C ALA A 71 -0.78 -29.29 1.78
N ASN A 72 -1.32 -28.45 2.66
CA ASN A 72 -0.65 -27.96 3.88
C ASN A 72 0.63 -27.14 3.63
N SER A 73 0.98 -26.82 2.38
CA SER A 73 2.04 -25.84 2.11
C SER A 73 1.60 -24.44 2.52
N LYS A 74 2.54 -23.56 2.86
CA LYS A 74 2.27 -22.15 3.14
C LYS A 74 3.18 -21.25 2.31
N LEU A 75 2.62 -20.21 1.72
CA LEU A 75 3.36 -19.15 1.06
C LEU A 75 3.11 -17.83 1.79
N TYR A 76 4.16 -17.06 2.03
CA TYR A 76 4.09 -15.72 2.62
C TYR A 76 4.63 -14.69 1.61
N ILE A 77 3.81 -13.70 1.26
CA ILE A 77 4.20 -12.54 0.45
C ILE A 77 4.21 -11.34 1.39
N PRO A 78 5.38 -10.88 1.86
CA PRO A 78 5.47 -9.84 2.90
C PRO A 78 4.95 -8.48 2.46
N GLU A 79 4.81 -7.58 3.43
CA GLU A 79 4.32 -6.24 3.19
C GLU A 79 5.08 -5.50 2.08
N GLY A 80 4.34 -4.88 1.17
CA GLY A 80 4.89 -4.09 0.07
C GLY A 80 5.51 -4.89 -1.08
N VAL A 81 5.53 -6.22 -0.99
CA VAL A 81 6.11 -7.14 -1.99
C VAL A 81 5.07 -7.63 -2.99
N ILE A 82 5.47 -7.73 -4.26
CA ILE A 82 4.66 -8.28 -5.35
C ILE A 82 5.24 -9.61 -5.81
N LEU A 83 4.42 -10.66 -5.86
CA LEU A 83 4.74 -11.88 -6.56
C LEU A 83 3.97 -11.95 -7.88
N GLN A 84 4.68 -12.23 -8.97
CA GLN A 84 4.11 -12.38 -10.30
C GLN A 84 4.35 -13.80 -10.82
N ALA A 85 3.34 -14.40 -11.43
CA ALA A 85 3.47 -15.71 -12.07
C ALA A 85 2.52 -15.86 -13.28
N SER A 86 2.71 -16.91 -14.07
CA SER A 86 1.89 -17.14 -15.27
C SER A 86 1.59 -18.61 -15.56
N GLY A 87 0.63 -18.82 -16.46
CA GLY A 87 0.21 -20.12 -16.98
C GLY A 87 -0.91 -20.74 -16.16
N THR A 88 -0.69 -21.88 -15.49
CA THR A 88 -1.74 -22.53 -14.68
C THR A 88 -1.31 -22.70 -13.22
N MET A 89 -2.07 -22.09 -12.32
CA MET A 89 -1.91 -22.27 -10.89
C MET A 89 -2.85 -23.37 -10.39
N HIS A 90 -2.32 -24.27 -9.57
CA HIS A 90 -3.10 -25.31 -8.89
C HIS A 90 -2.86 -25.24 -7.38
N MET A 91 -3.85 -24.81 -6.61
CA MET A 91 -3.84 -24.94 -5.15
C MET A 91 -4.62 -26.20 -4.76
N LYS A 92 -3.91 -27.32 -4.65
CA LYS A 92 -4.50 -28.59 -4.17
C LYS A 92 -4.83 -28.56 -2.68
N GLY A 93 -4.25 -27.61 -1.98
CA GLY A 93 -4.49 -27.26 -0.59
C GLY A 93 -3.47 -26.20 -0.17
N GLY A 94 -3.35 -26.00 1.14
CA GLY A 94 -2.40 -25.04 1.70
C GLY A 94 -2.93 -23.62 1.77
N GLU A 95 -2.04 -22.71 2.15
CA GLU A 95 -2.37 -21.31 2.45
C GLU A 95 -1.43 -20.37 1.69
N MET A 96 -1.98 -19.40 0.97
CA MET A 96 -1.24 -18.24 0.47
C MET A 96 -1.58 -17.04 1.34
N ASN A 97 -0.58 -16.44 1.98
CA ASN A 97 -0.71 -15.28 2.86
C ASN A 97 -0.11 -14.06 2.17
N ILE A 98 -0.98 -13.22 1.60
CA ILE A 98 -0.64 -11.94 1.00
C ILE A 98 -0.79 -10.90 2.10
N CYS A 99 0.32 -10.33 2.55
CA CYS A 99 0.33 -9.41 3.68
C CYS A 99 -0.24 -8.03 3.34
N ASP A 100 -0.39 -7.20 4.36
CA ASP A 100 -0.84 -5.82 4.20
C ASP A 100 0.03 -5.10 3.15
N ASN A 101 -0.60 -4.32 2.28
CA ASN A 101 0.06 -3.63 1.17
C ASN A 101 0.85 -4.53 0.20
N ALA A 102 0.67 -5.85 0.21
CA ALA A 102 1.35 -6.78 -0.68
C ALA A 102 0.50 -7.15 -1.90
N GLY A 103 1.05 -7.99 -2.78
CA GLY A 103 0.44 -8.28 -4.07
C GLY A 103 0.72 -9.64 -4.66
N PHE A 104 -0.29 -10.21 -5.31
CA PHE A 104 -0.12 -11.32 -6.22
C PHE A 104 -0.77 -11.01 -7.58
N PHE A 105 0.02 -11.11 -8.64
CA PHE A 105 -0.46 -11.00 -10.02
C PHE A 105 -0.23 -12.31 -10.76
N PHE A 106 -1.29 -12.82 -11.37
CA PHE A 106 -1.24 -14.05 -12.16
C PHE A 106 -1.78 -13.84 -13.56
N LYS A 107 -1.04 -14.30 -14.57
CA LYS A 107 -1.55 -14.34 -15.95
C LYS A 107 -1.87 -15.77 -16.36
N GLY A 108 -3.15 -16.09 -16.52
CA GLY A 108 -3.61 -17.42 -16.93
C GLY A 108 -4.71 -17.96 -16.03
N ALA A 109 -4.74 -19.28 -15.81
CA ALA A 109 -5.80 -19.95 -15.09
C ALA A 109 -5.39 -20.28 -13.64
N VAL A 110 -6.24 -19.97 -12.67
CA VAL A 110 -6.06 -20.29 -11.25
C VAL A 110 -7.14 -21.27 -10.80
N ASN A 111 -6.72 -22.44 -10.34
CA ASN A 111 -7.59 -23.45 -9.74
C ASN A 111 -7.36 -23.48 -8.23
N ILE A 112 -8.41 -23.27 -7.43
CA ILE A 112 -8.33 -23.26 -5.96
C ILE A 112 -9.19 -24.38 -5.42
N GLY A 113 -8.56 -25.26 -4.65
CA GLY A 113 -9.14 -26.51 -4.18
C GLY A 113 -8.92 -27.65 -5.17
N GLU A 114 -9.03 -28.87 -4.67
CA GLU A 114 -9.02 -30.10 -5.44
C GLU A 114 -10.15 -30.99 -4.93
N ILE A 115 -11.04 -31.42 -5.82
CA ILE A 115 -12.21 -32.24 -5.49
C ILE A 115 -11.77 -33.52 -4.76
N ARG A 116 -12.50 -33.91 -3.70
CA ARG A 116 -12.20 -35.07 -2.83
C ARG A 116 -10.86 -35.02 -2.09
N SER A 117 -10.13 -33.90 -2.12
CA SER A 117 -8.87 -33.80 -1.37
C SER A 117 -9.09 -33.64 0.13
N ASN A 118 -10.23 -33.06 0.54
CA ASN A 118 -10.52 -32.63 1.90
C ASN A 118 -9.46 -31.68 2.52
N HIS A 119 -8.54 -31.17 1.71
CA HIS A 119 -7.53 -30.20 2.13
C HIS A 119 -8.03 -28.79 1.81
N SER A 120 -7.93 -27.89 2.78
CA SER A 120 -8.29 -26.49 2.55
C SER A 120 -7.24 -25.81 1.68
N ALA A 121 -7.71 -25.05 0.69
CA ALA A 121 -6.93 -24.17 -0.18
C ALA A 121 -7.38 -22.73 0.09
N ILE A 122 -6.60 -22.00 0.89
CA ILE A 122 -7.00 -20.69 1.40
C ILE A 122 -6.06 -19.62 0.85
N VAL A 123 -6.64 -18.55 0.31
CA VAL A 123 -5.89 -17.33 -0.07
C VAL A 123 -6.29 -16.23 0.90
N ASN A 124 -5.37 -15.84 1.77
CA ASN A 124 -5.53 -14.74 2.71
C ASN A 124 -4.96 -13.45 2.08
N VAL A 125 -5.76 -12.39 2.02
CA VAL A 125 -5.43 -11.10 1.38
C VAL A 125 -5.58 -10.00 2.42
N GLY A 126 -4.44 -9.48 2.90
CA GLY A 126 -4.32 -8.47 3.95
C GLY A 126 -4.83 -7.08 3.55
N ASN A 127 -4.66 -6.13 4.46
CA ASN A 127 -5.20 -4.78 4.28
C ASN A 127 -4.60 -4.10 3.06
N PHE A 128 -5.43 -3.46 2.23
CA PHE A 128 -5.01 -2.75 1.02
C PHE A 128 -4.11 -3.55 0.05
N SER A 129 -4.18 -4.88 0.14
CA SER A 129 -3.44 -5.82 -0.69
C SER A 129 -4.32 -6.35 -1.82
N PHE A 130 -3.73 -7.10 -2.75
CA PHE A 130 -4.48 -7.58 -3.91
C PHE A 130 -4.10 -8.97 -4.40
N PHE A 131 -5.09 -9.64 -4.97
CA PHE A 131 -4.95 -10.86 -5.76
C PHE A 131 -5.58 -10.62 -7.14
N SER A 132 -4.74 -10.41 -8.16
CA SER A 132 -5.21 -10.11 -9.51
C SER A 132 -4.89 -11.23 -10.48
N VAL A 133 -5.89 -11.66 -11.23
CA VAL A 133 -5.77 -12.69 -12.26
C VAL A 133 -6.17 -12.12 -13.60
N ASN A 134 -5.18 -11.90 -14.46
CA ASN A 134 -5.43 -11.76 -15.89
C ASN A 134 -5.69 -13.12 -16.53
N GLY A 135 -6.91 -13.60 -16.34
CA GLY A 135 -7.42 -14.86 -16.83
C GLY A 135 -8.53 -15.36 -15.91
N SER A 136 -8.64 -16.68 -15.77
CA SER A 136 -9.79 -17.33 -15.13
C SER A 136 -9.48 -17.81 -13.71
N ILE A 137 -10.48 -17.77 -12.84
CA ILE A 137 -10.45 -18.42 -11.52
C ILE A 137 -11.52 -19.51 -11.48
N SER A 138 -11.14 -20.71 -11.04
CA SER A 138 -12.05 -21.82 -10.74
C SER A 138 -11.91 -22.21 -9.27
N GLN A 139 -12.94 -21.90 -8.49
CA GLN A 139 -13.07 -22.37 -7.11
C GLN A 139 -13.75 -23.74 -7.13
N LEU A 140 -12.97 -24.78 -6.82
CA LEU A 140 -13.42 -26.16 -6.67
C LEU A 140 -13.79 -26.42 -5.21
N ASP A 141 -14.64 -27.43 -4.92
CA ASP A 141 -15.01 -27.78 -3.55
C ASP A 141 -14.22 -29.01 -3.06
N PRO A 142 -13.23 -28.84 -2.14
CA PRO A 142 -12.43 -29.95 -1.65
C PRO A 142 -13.22 -31.02 -0.88
N ALA A 143 -14.37 -30.64 -0.33
CA ALA A 143 -15.25 -31.53 0.42
C ALA A 143 -16.24 -32.28 -0.47
N ASP A 144 -16.34 -31.93 -1.77
CA ASP A 144 -17.25 -32.62 -2.68
C ASP A 144 -16.82 -34.08 -2.88
N GLY A 145 -17.73 -35.01 -2.53
CA GLY A 145 -17.49 -36.45 -2.53
C GLY A 145 -16.51 -36.96 -1.47
N ALA A 146 -16.05 -36.14 -0.51
CA ALA A 146 -15.18 -36.58 0.59
C ALA A 146 -15.97 -37.27 1.73
N ILE A 147 -15.32 -38.19 2.45
CA ILE A 147 -15.90 -38.96 3.57
C ILE A 147 -16.18 -38.04 4.78
N ASP A 148 -15.19 -37.25 5.17
CA ASP A 148 -15.32 -36.19 6.17
C ASP A 148 -15.29 -34.83 5.46
N LYS A 149 -16.31 -34.00 5.63
CA LYS A 149 -16.48 -32.77 4.82
C LYS A 149 -15.95 -31.54 5.55
N HIS A 150 -14.64 -31.29 5.48
CA HIS A 150 -13.99 -30.18 6.18
C HIS A 150 -13.18 -29.23 5.30
N GLY A 151 -12.62 -29.73 4.19
CA GLY A 151 -11.80 -28.93 3.29
C GLY A 151 -12.57 -27.79 2.62
N LYS A 152 -11.96 -26.60 2.55
CA LYS A 152 -12.56 -25.41 1.94
C LYS A 152 -11.62 -24.75 0.93
N ALA A 153 -12.16 -24.28 -0.17
CA ALA A 153 -11.45 -23.40 -1.11
C ALA A 153 -12.02 -21.98 -0.99
N GLN A 154 -11.33 -21.08 -0.29
CA GLN A 154 -11.86 -19.74 0.01
C GLN A 154 -10.80 -18.65 -0.13
N PHE A 155 -11.26 -17.46 -0.49
CA PHE A 155 -10.51 -16.22 -0.30
C PHE A 155 -10.93 -15.57 1.01
N ASN A 156 -9.97 -15.26 1.86
CA ASN A 156 -10.18 -14.49 3.06
C ASN A 156 -9.69 -13.06 2.82
N LEU A 157 -10.59 -12.08 2.87
CA LEU A 157 -10.27 -10.68 2.54
C LEU A 157 -10.34 -9.76 3.76
N SER A 158 -9.31 -8.94 3.95
CA SER A 158 -9.23 -7.88 4.98
C SER A 158 -9.69 -6.51 4.44
N ASP A 159 -9.55 -5.45 5.26
CA ASP A 159 -10.01 -4.10 4.92
C ASP A 159 -9.30 -3.57 3.66
N GLY A 160 -10.07 -3.08 2.68
CA GLY A 160 -9.50 -2.54 1.43
C GLY A 160 -8.82 -3.58 0.52
N ALA A 161 -8.94 -4.88 0.81
CA ALA A 161 -8.39 -5.94 -0.02
C ALA A 161 -9.12 -6.03 -1.38
N ASN A 162 -8.38 -6.33 -2.45
CA ASN A 162 -8.94 -6.38 -3.81
C ASN A 162 -8.67 -7.72 -4.51
N ILE A 163 -9.72 -8.35 -5.05
CA ILE A 163 -9.59 -9.42 -6.04
C ILE A 163 -10.01 -8.86 -7.40
N ASN A 164 -9.22 -9.11 -8.44
CA ASN A 164 -9.62 -8.78 -9.82
C ASN A 164 -9.54 -10.02 -10.72
N VAL A 165 -10.60 -10.28 -11.49
CA VAL A 165 -10.71 -11.41 -12.41
C VAL A 165 -11.10 -10.92 -13.80
N CYS A 166 -10.26 -11.24 -14.78
CA CYS A 166 -10.36 -10.68 -16.13
C CYS A 166 -11.07 -11.55 -17.15
N ALA A 167 -11.09 -12.87 -16.91
CA ALA A 167 -11.86 -13.81 -17.69
C ALA A 167 -12.92 -14.48 -16.79
N THR A 168 -13.15 -15.77 -16.94
CA THR A 168 -14.24 -16.45 -16.24
C THR A 168 -13.96 -16.63 -14.75
N LEU A 169 -15.01 -16.49 -13.94
CA LEU A 169 -15.01 -16.91 -12.54
C LEU A 169 -16.04 -18.03 -12.36
N SER A 170 -15.61 -19.18 -11.84
CA SER A 170 -16.49 -20.32 -11.59
C SER A 170 -16.44 -20.75 -10.12
N ILE A 171 -17.62 -20.90 -9.51
CA ILE A 171 -17.80 -21.20 -8.08
C ILE A 171 -18.56 -22.51 -7.91
N THR A 172 -17.90 -23.59 -7.45
CA THR A 172 -18.59 -24.88 -7.31
C THR A 172 -19.19 -25.11 -5.93
N SER A 173 -18.65 -24.49 -4.87
CA SER A 173 -19.08 -24.75 -3.50
C SER A 173 -20.45 -24.14 -3.19
N ILE A 174 -21.31 -24.93 -2.55
CA ILE A 174 -22.59 -24.50 -1.97
C ILE A 174 -22.56 -24.50 -0.44
N HIS A 175 -21.48 -25.00 0.17
CA HIS A 175 -21.37 -25.22 1.61
C HIS A 175 -20.77 -24.02 2.36
N TYR A 176 -20.00 -23.20 1.66
CA TYR A 176 -19.35 -22.00 2.18
C TYR A 176 -19.23 -20.96 1.05
N PRO A 177 -19.18 -19.66 1.37
CA PRO A 177 -19.03 -18.64 0.34
C PRO A 177 -17.63 -18.68 -0.28
N MET A 178 -17.48 -18.19 -1.51
CA MET A 178 -16.16 -18.04 -2.15
C MET A 178 -15.26 -17.09 -1.36
N VAL A 179 -15.85 -15.98 -0.89
CA VAL A 179 -15.16 -14.98 -0.07
C VAL A 179 -15.66 -15.04 1.35
N LYS A 180 -14.72 -15.08 2.29
CA LYS A 180 -14.95 -14.84 3.70
C LYS A 180 -14.30 -13.51 4.06
N TYR A 181 -15.05 -12.61 4.68
CA TYR A 181 -14.45 -11.38 5.18
C TYR A 181 -13.75 -11.61 6.53
N ILE A 182 -12.52 -11.12 6.64
CA ILE A 182 -11.67 -11.19 7.85
C ILE A 182 -11.12 -9.80 8.25
N GLY A 183 -11.68 -8.73 7.68
CA GLY A 183 -11.34 -7.36 8.06
C GLY A 183 -11.97 -6.92 9.39
N LYS A 184 -11.62 -5.71 9.83
CA LYS A 184 -12.20 -5.10 11.04
C LYS A 184 -13.43 -4.26 10.72
N GLY A 185 -13.76 -4.06 9.45
CA GLY A 185 -14.90 -3.25 9.03
C GLY A 185 -14.59 -1.76 8.90
N HIS A 186 -13.31 -1.39 8.80
CA HIS A 186 -12.94 0.01 8.52
C HIS A 186 -13.12 0.36 7.04
N GLU A 187 -12.93 -0.63 6.16
CA GLU A 187 -13.17 -0.50 4.74
C GLU A 187 -13.73 -1.79 4.14
N SER A 188 -14.45 -1.66 3.03
CA SER A 188 -14.92 -2.80 2.26
C SER A 188 -13.80 -3.46 1.47
N ALA A 189 -13.79 -4.79 1.47
CA ALA A 189 -13.05 -5.57 0.49
C ALA A 189 -13.81 -5.62 -0.83
N ASN A 190 -13.10 -5.78 -1.95
CA ASN A 190 -13.68 -5.64 -3.28
C ASN A 190 -13.33 -6.84 -4.15
N VAL A 191 -14.32 -7.38 -4.83
CA VAL A 191 -14.13 -8.41 -5.86
C VAL A 191 -14.63 -7.85 -7.18
N ILE A 192 -13.71 -7.64 -8.10
CA ILE A 192 -13.95 -7.04 -9.40
C ILE A 192 -13.87 -8.13 -10.47
N ASN A 193 -15.03 -8.60 -10.87
CA ASN A 193 -15.24 -9.54 -11.95
C ASN A 193 -15.58 -8.74 -13.22
N LYS A 194 -14.66 -8.75 -14.20
CA LYS A 194 -14.87 -8.06 -15.49
C LYS A 194 -15.53 -8.93 -16.56
N ALA A 195 -15.48 -10.24 -16.39
CA ALA A 195 -16.00 -11.24 -17.32
C ALA A 195 -16.95 -12.19 -16.59
N PRO A 196 -17.80 -12.99 -17.25
CA PRO A 196 -18.93 -13.64 -16.59
C PRO A 196 -18.53 -14.47 -15.37
N ALA A 197 -19.28 -14.31 -14.28
CA ALA A 197 -19.20 -15.17 -13.10
C ALA A 197 -20.37 -16.17 -13.10
N SER A 198 -20.06 -17.43 -12.83
CA SER A 198 -21.05 -18.49 -12.71
C SER A 198 -20.75 -19.42 -11.53
N GLY A 199 -21.75 -20.18 -11.10
CA GLY A 199 -21.53 -21.18 -10.08
C GLY A 199 -22.58 -22.27 -10.06
N THR A 200 -22.42 -23.22 -9.14
CA THR A 200 -23.45 -24.22 -8.83
C THR A 200 -24.69 -23.51 -8.23
N PRO A 201 -25.92 -23.88 -8.59
CA PRO A 201 -27.12 -23.32 -7.95
C PRO A 201 -27.06 -23.36 -6.43
N GLY A 202 -27.12 -22.19 -5.80
CA GLY A 202 -27.01 -22.04 -4.34
C GLY A 202 -25.62 -21.65 -3.83
N ALA A 203 -24.62 -21.58 -4.70
CA ALA A 203 -23.31 -21.03 -4.40
C ALA A 203 -23.43 -19.58 -3.93
N LYS A 204 -22.60 -19.17 -2.96
CA LYS A 204 -22.65 -17.84 -2.33
C LYS A 204 -21.37 -17.06 -2.60
N LEU A 205 -21.51 -15.77 -2.89
CA LEU A 205 -20.38 -14.87 -3.13
C LEU A 205 -19.62 -14.55 -1.83
N SER A 206 -20.32 -14.01 -0.83
CA SER A 206 -19.73 -13.63 0.47
C SER A 206 -20.66 -13.88 1.66
N ASP A 207 -20.06 -13.98 2.86
CA ASP A 207 -20.75 -13.97 4.15
C ASP A 207 -20.81 -12.60 4.84
N SER A 208 -20.34 -11.52 4.20
CA SER A 208 -20.27 -10.20 4.83
C SER A 208 -20.72 -9.05 3.91
N SER A 209 -21.38 -8.05 4.51
CA SER A 209 -21.74 -6.76 3.90
C SER A 209 -20.56 -5.80 3.75
N TYR A 210 -19.38 -6.15 4.26
CA TYR A 210 -18.13 -5.44 3.98
C TYR A 210 -17.42 -5.97 2.73
N VAL A 211 -18.11 -6.77 1.91
CA VAL A 211 -17.60 -7.22 0.61
C VAL A 211 -18.46 -6.60 -0.48
N ASN A 212 -17.83 -5.73 -1.28
CA ASN A 212 -18.39 -5.22 -2.51
C ASN A 212 -18.01 -6.15 -3.66
N TRP A 213 -19.00 -6.56 -4.44
CA TRP A 213 -18.81 -7.45 -5.57
C TRP A 213 -19.28 -6.76 -6.84
N PHE A 214 -18.37 -6.59 -7.80
CA PHE A 214 -18.65 -6.01 -9.11
C PHE A 214 -18.66 -7.15 -10.12
N ALA A 215 -19.81 -7.44 -10.74
CA ALA A 215 -19.94 -8.48 -11.74
C ALA A 215 -20.38 -7.88 -13.08
N LEU A 216 -19.40 -7.36 -13.82
CA LEU A 216 -19.63 -6.42 -14.90
C LEU A 216 -20.11 -7.08 -16.21
N ALA A 217 -19.88 -8.38 -16.37
CA ALA A 217 -20.33 -9.15 -17.54
C ALA A 217 -21.41 -10.18 -17.19
N GLY A 218 -22.04 -10.05 -16.03
CA GLY A 218 -23.18 -10.87 -15.60
C GLY A 218 -22.84 -11.96 -14.58
N LEU A 219 -23.88 -12.38 -13.87
CA LEU A 219 -23.85 -13.45 -12.86
C LEU A 219 -24.87 -14.52 -13.21
N ALA A 220 -24.47 -15.78 -13.12
CA ALA A 220 -25.36 -16.93 -13.30
C ALA A 220 -25.29 -17.89 -12.12
N HIS A 221 -26.44 -18.30 -11.60
CA HIS A 221 -26.60 -19.36 -10.59
C HIS A 221 -25.89 -19.15 -9.24
N VAL A 222 -25.37 -17.96 -8.98
CA VAL A 222 -24.74 -17.56 -7.72
C VAL A 222 -25.63 -16.59 -6.96
N LEU A 223 -25.65 -16.72 -5.64
CA LEU A 223 -26.35 -15.84 -4.72
C LEU A 223 -25.36 -14.85 -4.10
N PRO A 224 -25.71 -13.57 -3.92
CA PRO A 224 -24.79 -12.60 -3.31
C PRO A 224 -24.41 -12.97 -1.86
N GLY A 225 -25.25 -13.74 -1.16
CA GLY A 225 -25.07 -13.97 0.27
C GLY A 225 -25.30 -12.66 1.02
N GLN A 226 -24.28 -12.17 1.72
CA GLN A 226 -24.32 -10.83 2.32
C GLN A 226 -23.52 -9.78 1.55
N ALA A 227 -22.90 -10.13 0.41
CA ALA A 227 -22.14 -9.16 -0.39
C ALA A 227 -23.04 -8.03 -0.92
N ASN A 228 -22.48 -6.82 -0.99
CA ASN A 228 -23.08 -5.74 -1.78
C ASN A 228 -22.79 -6.01 -3.25
N LEU A 229 -23.82 -6.27 -4.05
CA LEU A 229 -23.66 -6.63 -5.44
C LEU A 229 -23.88 -5.45 -6.37
N CYS A 230 -22.91 -5.22 -7.26
CA CYS A 230 -23.00 -4.30 -8.38
C CYS A 230 -22.89 -5.07 -9.70
N THR A 231 -23.91 -5.00 -10.55
CA THR A 231 -23.93 -5.63 -11.89
C THR A 231 -23.75 -4.63 -13.02
N ASN A 232 -23.69 -3.33 -12.71
CA ASN A 232 -23.50 -2.26 -13.67
C ASN A 232 -22.52 -1.24 -13.08
N ALA A 233 -21.31 -1.17 -13.61
CA ALA A 233 -20.21 -0.36 -13.08
C ALA A 233 -20.59 1.12 -12.90
N GLN A 234 -21.34 1.68 -13.86
CA GLN A 234 -21.78 3.08 -13.86
C GLN A 234 -22.85 3.38 -12.81
N ALA A 235 -23.61 2.39 -12.35
CA ALA A 235 -24.68 2.58 -11.38
C ALA A 235 -24.21 2.54 -9.92
N CYS A 236 -22.95 2.19 -9.67
CA CYS A 236 -22.41 1.93 -8.34
C CYS A 236 -21.17 2.75 -8.02
N GLU A 237 -21.06 3.98 -8.56
CA GLU A 237 -19.90 4.86 -8.38
C GLU A 237 -19.47 5.01 -6.90
N SER A 238 -20.43 5.07 -5.98
CA SER A 238 -20.17 5.17 -4.54
C SER A 238 -19.67 3.88 -3.87
N MET A 239 -19.77 2.73 -4.53
CA MET A 239 -19.26 1.45 -4.02
C MET A 239 -17.80 1.21 -4.42
N TRP A 240 -17.32 1.90 -5.45
CA TRP A 240 -15.97 1.70 -5.94
C TRP A 240 -14.94 2.05 -4.86
N PRO A 241 -13.84 1.30 -4.78
CA PRO A 241 -12.70 1.72 -3.97
C PRO A 241 -12.25 3.11 -4.44
N PRO A 242 -11.84 4.00 -3.53
CA PRO A 242 -11.27 5.27 -3.95
C PRO A 242 -10.11 5.06 -4.94
N GLY A 243 -10.06 5.87 -6.00
CA GLY A 243 -9.06 5.75 -7.09
C GLY A 243 -9.31 4.64 -8.13
N LEU A 244 -10.32 3.78 -7.96
CA LEU A 244 -10.78 2.82 -8.96
C LEU A 244 -12.13 3.30 -9.52
N LYS A 245 -12.26 3.46 -10.84
CA LYS A 245 -13.52 3.86 -11.50
C LYS A 245 -14.00 2.77 -12.45
N ALA A 246 -15.27 2.90 -12.88
CA ALA A 246 -15.94 2.01 -13.84
C ALA A 246 -15.13 1.78 -15.13
N GLU A 247 -14.30 2.74 -15.52
CA GLU A 247 -13.25 2.61 -16.53
C GLU A 247 -12.07 1.86 -15.92
N ILE A 248 -12.17 0.52 -15.84
CA ILE A 248 -11.04 -0.28 -15.38
C ILE A 248 -10.00 -0.39 -16.52
N GLU A 249 -9.38 0.71 -16.90
CA GLU A 249 -8.11 0.67 -17.62
C GLU A 249 -7.05 0.09 -16.67
N GLY A 250 -6.45 -1.03 -17.08
CA GLY A 250 -5.13 -1.42 -16.56
C GLY A 250 -4.98 -2.79 -15.90
N ILE A 251 -5.97 -3.36 -15.20
CA ILE A 251 -5.71 -4.59 -14.41
C ILE A 251 -5.91 -5.90 -15.22
N CYS A 252 -6.50 -5.84 -16.42
CA CYS A 252 -6.79 -7.03 -17.25
C CYS A 252 -6.03 -7.14 -18.58
N SER A 253 -4.86 -6.53 -18.68
CA SER A 253 -4.16 -6.36 -19.96
C SER A 253 -5.03 -5.73 -21.04
N GLU A 254 -5.77 -4.69 -20.66
CA GLU A 254 -6.03 -3.63 -21.62
C GLU A 254 -4.78 -2.78 -21.72
N THR A 255 -4.42 -2.48 -22.96
CA THR A 255 -3.23 -1.75 -23.41
C THR A 255 -3.24 -0.33 -22.87
N GLY A 256 -2.90 -0.20 -21.59
CA GLY A 256 -2.53 1.03 -20.92
C GLY A 256 -1.40 0.66 -19.97
N ASP A 257 -0.16 0.70 -20.48
CA ASP A 257 1.00 0.56 -19.61
C ASP A 257 0.95 1.73 -18.62
N THR A 258 0.79 1.43 -17.33
CA THR A 258 0.83 2.48 -16.32
C THR A 258 2.25 3.02 -16.28
N LYS A 259 2.37 4.33 -16.39
CA LYS A 259 3.60 5.10 -16.35
C LYS A 259 3.50 5.98 -15.11
N PRO A 260 3.63 5.41 -13.91
CA PRO A 260 3.63 6.23 -12.71
C PRO A 260 4.83 7.16 -12.78
N ALA A 261 4.59 8.44 -12.55
CA ALA A 261 5.62 9.46 -12.56
C ALA A 261 5.21 10.55 -11.59
N ILE A 262 6.18 11.02 -10.81
CA ILE A 262 5.98 12.13 -9.88
C ILE A 262 6.99 13.22 -10.18
N ARG A 263 6.62 14.45 -9.85
CA ARG A 263 7.48 15.62 -9.88
C ARG A 263 7.54 16.20 -8.49
N LEU A 264 8.74 16.39 -7.97
CA LEU A 264 8.98 16.99 -6.66
C LEU A 264 9.61 18.37 -6.84
N THR A 265 8.94 19.43 -6.38
CA THR A 265 9.55 20.75 -6.21
C THR A 265 9.80 21.04 -4.75
N LYS A 266 10.84 21.85 -4.49
CA LYS A 266 11.24 22.26 -3.16
C LYS A 266 11.68 23.72 -3.18
N VAL A 267 11.10 24.51 -2.28
CA VAL A 267 11.44 25.91 -2.09
C VAL A 267 11.77 26.12 -0.62
N GLY A 268 12.89 26.79 -0.35
CA GLY A 268 13.26 27.21 1.00
C GLY A 268 13.05 28.70 1.16
N SER A 269 12.36 29.11 2.23
CA SER A 269 12.20 30.50 2.59
C SER A 269 12.84 30.75 3.94
N PHE A 270 13.84 31.63 3.99
CA PHE A 270 14.41 32.09 5.25
C PHE A 270 13.38 32.92 6.02
N ASN A 271 13.07 32.53 7.25
CA ASN A 271 12.12 33.24 8.09
C ASN A 271 12.86 34.39 8.79
N THR A 272 12.84 35.58 8.16
CA THR A 272 13.47 36.76 8.74
C THR A 272 12.71 37.21 10.00
N ASN A 273 13.41 37.37 11.12
CA ASN A 273 12.88 38.10 12.25
C ASN A 273 13.23 39.60 12.11
N SER A 274 12.36 40.50 12.60
CA SER A 274 12.58 41.95 12.54
C SER A 274 13.69 42.43 13.48
N ILE A 275 14.12 41.59 14.42
CA ILE A 275 15.14 41.87 15.43
C ILE A 275 16.53 41.93 14.79
N ASN A 276 16.81 41.03 13.86
CA ASN A 276 18.11 40.88 13.20
C ASN A 276 18.17 41.58 11.84
N GLN A 277 17.22 42.46 11.47
CA GLN A 277 17.24 43.20 10.19
C GLN A 277 17.45 42.31 8.94
N GLY A 278 17.00 41.05 8.99
CA GLY A 278 17.18 40.06 7.92
C GLY A 278 18.54 39.34 7.89
N TYR A 279 19.40 39.53 8.90
CA TYR A 279 20.61 38.74 9.10
C TYR A 279 20.29 37.41 9.78
N ALA A 280 20.96 36.34 9.34
CA ALA A 280 20.81 34.99 9.88
C ALA A 280 21.59 34.83 11.18
N SER A 281 20.98 34.19 12.17
CA SER A 281 21.59 33.76 13.43
C SER A 281 21.32 32.29 13.69
N ILE A 282 22.13 31.66 14.55
CA ILE A 282 21.91 30.28 14.99
C ILE A 282 20.51 30.17 15.62
N GLY A 283 19.75 29.17 15.21
CA GLY A 283 18.39 28.92 15.71
C GLY A 283 17.29 29.66 14.97
N ASP A 284 17.61 30.61 14.08
CA ASP A 284 16.64 31.10 13.10
C ASP A 284 16.20 29.95 12.18
N THR A 285 15.04 30.09 11.52
CA THR A 285 14.42 28.99 10.79
C THR A 285 14.31 29.24 9.29
N ILE A 286 14.41 28.17 8.51
CA ILE A 286 14.06 28.11 7.09
C ILE A 286 12.81 27.25 6.98
N THR A 287 11.75 27.79 6.37
CA THR A 287 10.57 27.01 6.01
C THR A 287 10.78 26.38 4.64
N TYR A 288 10.88 25.05 4.57
CA TYR A 288 10.83 24.31 3.33
C TYR A 288 9.39 23.95 2.97
N THR A 289 9.00 24.25 1.73
CA THR A 289 7.74 23.79 1.14
C THR A 289 8.05 22.83 0.01
N PHE A 290 7.48 21.63 0.09
CA PHE A 290 7.60 20.58 -0.91
C PHE A 290 6.27 20.41 -1.62
N LYS A 291 6.31 20.19 -2.94
CA LYS A 291 5.12 19.83 -3.71
C LYS A 291 5.40 18.58 -4.53
N ILE A 292 4.61 17.54 -4.30
CA ILE A 292 4.64 16.27 -5.04
C ILE A 292 3.44 16.28 -5.97
N LYS A 293 3.69 16.41 -7.28
CA LYS A 293 2.65 16.32 -8.30
C LYS A 293 2.73 14.98 -9.02
N ASN A 294 1.59 14.30 -9.18
CA ASN A 294 1.50 13.15 -10.08
C ASN A 294 1.43 13.62 -11.53
N ILE A 295 2.44 13.27 -12.30
CA ILE A 295 2.58 13.57 -13.74
C ILE A 295 2.50 12.29 -14.59
N GLY A 296 2.13 11.17 -13.97
CA GLY A 296 1.89 9.90 -14.63
C GLY A 296 0.47 9.79 -15.19
N ASN A 297 0.09 8.57 -15.59
CA ASN A 297 -1.23 8.26 -16.12
C ASN A 297 -2.06 7.36 -15.19
N THR A 298 -1.72 7.28 -13.91
CA THR A 298 -2.40 6.43 -12.94
C THR A 298 -2.30 7.04 -11.54
N ALA A 299 -3.32 6.83 -10.71
CA ALA A 299 -3.31 7.25 -9.32
C ALA A 299 -2.23 6.50 -8.51
N LEU A 300 -1.64 7.19 -7.53
CA LEU A 300 -0.51 6.68 -6.75
C LEU A 300 -0.89 6.58 -5.26
N LYS A 301 -0.38 5.54 -4.60
CA LYS A 301 -0.49 5.29 -3.16
C LYS A 301 0.89 5.23 -2.51
N ASN A 302 0.90 5.23 -1.18
CA ASN A 302 2.11 5.13 -0.36
C ASN A 302 3.14 6.22 -0.72
N VAL A 303 2.68 7.47 -0.78
CA VAL A 303 3.56 8.62 -1.03
C VAL A 303 4.46 8.82 0.19
N VAL A 304 5.76 8.66 -0.01
CA VAL A 304 6.81 8.85 0.99
C VAL A 304 7.71 9.99 0.53
N LEU A 305 7.97 10.94 1.43
CA LEU A 305 8.87 12.08 1.22
C LEU A 305 10.01 12.01 2.23
N ILE A 306 11.25 12.00 1.75
CA ILE A 306 12.47 11.92 2.54
C ILE A 306 13.37 13.10 2.19
N ASP A 307 13.98 13.72 3.19
CA ASP A 307 14.94 14.80 3.02
C ASP A 307 16.24 14.41 3.75
N ASP A 308 17.30 14.13 2.99
CA ASP A 308 18.52 13.50 3.52
C ASP A 308 19.24 14.38 4.55
N MET A 309 19.24 15.70 4.34
CA MET A 309 19.84 16.67 5.27
C MET A 309 19.08 16.71 6.62
N LEU A 310 17.82 16.28 6.62
CA LEU A 310 16.88 16.47 7.72
C LEU A 310 16.38 15.15 8.34
N SER A 311 16.77 14.02 7.74
CA SER A 311 16.28 12.65 8.00
C SER A 311 16.58 12.07 9.39
N THR A 312 17.43 12.73 10.21
CA THR A 312 17.82 12.18 11.51
C THR A 312 16.84 12.49 12.64
N ASN A 313 15.94 13.47 12.50
CA ASN A 313 14.92 13.81 13.53
C ASN A 313 13.68 14.60 13.01
N LEU A 314 13.62 14.98 11.74
CA LEU A 314 12.56 15.81 11.18
C LEU A 314 11.87 15.08 10.02
N VAL A 315 10.54 14.96 10.09
CA VAL A 315 9.72 14.37 9.01
C VAL A 315 8.88 15.48 8.40
N PRO A 316 8.90 15.68 7.07
CA PRO A 316 8.00 16.62 6.41
C PRO A 316 6.53 16.33 6.75
N GLU A 317 5.81 17.36 7.20
CA GLU A 317 4.41 17.23 7.58
C GLU A 317 3.51 17.49 6.37
N TYR A 318 2.50 16.63 6.17
CA TYR A 318 1.47 16.85 5.15
C TYR A 318 0.69 18.14 5.47
N PHE A 319 0.57 19.03 4.49
CA PHE A 319 -0.09 20.31 4.63
C PHE A 319 -1.44 20.36 3.91
N SER A 320 -1.51 19.93 2.65
CA SER A 320 -2.73 19.99 1.83
C SER A 320 -2.56 19.25 0.49
N GLY A 321 -3.65 18.98 -0.22
CA GLY A 321 -3.59 18.60 -1.64
C GLY A 321 -4.47 17.41 -2.02
N ASP A 322 -4.83 16.55 -1.07
CA ASP A 322 -5.80 15.46 -1.21
C ASP A 322 -7.22 16.06 -1.21
N THR A 323 -7.73 16.35 -2.41
CA THR A 323 -8.97 17.12 -2.60
C THR A 323 -10.24 16.32 -2.34
N ASN A 324 -10.17 15.00 -2.47
CA ASN A 324 -11.30 14.08 -2.28
C ASN A 324 -11.14 13.22 -1.00
N SER A 325 -10.07 13.44 -0.23
CA SER A 325 -9.77 12.74 1.03
C SER A 325 -9.66 11.23 0.88
N ASN A 326 -9.19 10.78 -0.29
CA ASN A 326 -9.06 9.36 -0.60
C ASN A 326 -7.69 8.78 -0.25
N THR A 327 -6.74 9.59 0.22
CA THR A 327 -5.35 9.22 0.53
C THR A 327 -4.55 8.69 -0.67
N LEU A 328 -4.96 9.03 -1.89
CA LEU A 328 -4.29 8.70 -3.14
C LEU A 328 -3.90 9.98 -3.85
N LEU A 329 -2.69 10.02 -4.39
CA LEU A 329 -2.25 11.11 -5.25
C LEU A 329 -2.78 10.85 -6.66
N ASP A 330 -3.96 11.39 -6.95
CA ASP A 330 -4.65 11.20 -8.23
C ASP A 330 -3.87 11.81 -9.40
N VAL A 331 -4.22 11.42 -10.63
CA VAL A 331 -3.58 12.01 -11.83
C VAL A 331 -3.81 13.51 -11.82
N ASP A 332 -2.74 14.26 -12.08
CA ASP A 332 -2.67 15.72 -12.03
C ASP A 332 -2.81 16.38 -10.65
N GLU A 333 -3.06 15.61 -9.60
CA GLU A 333 -3.12 16.11 -8.22
C GLU A 333 -1.72 16.48 -7.70
N GLU A 334 -1.66 17.46 -6.80
CA GLU A 334 -0.44 17.95 -6.17
C GLU A 334 -0.61 18.02 -4.64
N TRP A 335 0.22 17.27 -3.92
CA TRP A 335 0.28 17.30 -2.46
C TRP A 335 1.42 18.20 -1.97
N SER A 336 1.14 18.96 -0.93
CA SER A 336 2.03 19.94 -0.33
C SER A 336 2.46 19.48 1.06
N TYR A 337 3.75 19.59 1.35
CA TYR A 337 4.33 19.29 2.65
C TYR A 337 5.16 20.46 3.15
N LYS A 338 5.28 20.62 4.46
CA LYS A 338 6.09 21.66 5.09
C LYS A 338 7.05 21.08 6.11
N LEU A 339 8.20 21.74 6.24
CA LEU A 339 9.17 21.42 7.26
C LEU A 339 9.95 22.66 7.66
N ASN A 340 10.21 22.82 8.95
CA ASN A 340 11.03 23.91 9.49
C ASN A 340 12.42 23.39 9.85
N TYR A 341 13.45 24.01 9.30
CA TYR A 341 14.86 23.72 9.60
C TYR A 341 15.46 24.86 10.44
N SER A 342 16.12 24.52 11.55
CA SER A 342 16.87 25.49 12.36
C SER A 342 18.30 25.62 11.85
N ILE A 343 18.72 26.84 11.57
CA ILE A 343 20.05 27.18 11.07
C ILE A 343 21.12 26.81 12.12
N THR A 344 22.17 26.15 11.65
CA THR A 344 23.33 25.75 12.46
C THR A 344 24.52 26.68 12.23
N GLN A 345 25.55 26.57 13.08
CA GLN A 345 26.80 27.30 12.87
C GLN A 345 27.46 26.93 11.54
N ALA A 346 27.43 25.66 11.14
CA ALA A 346 28.04 25.22 9.90
C ALA A 346 27.33 25.77 8.64
N ASP A 347 26.05 26.12 8.75
CA ASP A 347 25.32 26.82 7.68
C ASP A 347 25.73 28.27 7.58
N LEU A 348 25.93 28.92 8.74
CA LEU A 348 26.49 30.26 8.78
C LEU A 348 27.92 30.25 8.20
N ASP A 349 28.79 29.34 8.59
CA ASP A 349 30.16 29.31 8.04
C ASP A 349 30.19 29.11 6.50
N ARG A 350 29.12 28.57 5.91
CA ARG A 350 28.93 28.41 4.45
C ARG A 350 28.14 29.55 3.79
N GLU A 351 27.59 30.47 4.57
CA GLU A 351 26.71 31.57 4.15
C GLU A 351 25.44 31.14 3.39
N ALA A 352 25.14 29.84 3.33
CA ALA A 352 23.99 29.30 2.63
C ALA A 352 23.67 27.87 3.08
N VAL A 353 22.39 27.50 2.92
CA VAL A 353 21.91 26.13 3.15
C VAL A 353 21.59 25.47 1.81
N TYR A 354 22.19 24.30 1.58
CA TYR A 354 21.98 23.48 0.40
C TYR A 354 21.13 22.28 0.78
N ASN A 355 19.95 22.13 0.17
CA ASN A 355 19.05 21.06 0.56
C ASN A 355 18.40 20.35 -0.63
N ILE A 356 18.31 19.02 -0.56
CA ILE A 356 17.70 18.15 -1.57
C ILE A 356 16.81 17.11 -0.88
N ALA A 357 15.69 16.76 -1.52
CA ALA A 357 14.77 15.74 -1.03
C ALA A 357 14.48 14.71 -2.13
N SER A 358 14.00 13.55 -1.72
CA SER A 358 13.49 12.50 -2.59
C SER A 358 12.07 12.11 -2.21
N ALA A 359 11.26 11.78 -3.19
CA ALA A 359 9.94 11.23 -3.00
C ALA A 359 9.80 9.91 -3.74
N SER A 360 8.98 9.01 -3.20
CA SER A 360 8.57 7.77 -3.86
C SER A 360 7.08 7.53 -3.67
N ALA A 361 6.44 6.95 -4.67
CA ALA A 361 5.07 6.49 -4.61
C ALA A 361 4.91 5.24 -5.50
N LYS A 362 3.82 4.48 -5.31
CA LYS A 362 3.53 3.29 -6.11
C LYS A 362 2.16 3.42 -6.78
N ASP A 363 2.01 2.96 -8.00
CA ASP A 363 0.67 2.79 -8.58
C ASP A 363 -0.03 1.52 -8.05
N PHE A 364 -1.26 1.28 -8.50
CA PHE A 364 -2.01 0.06 -8.19
C PHE A 364 -1.47 -1.20 -8.88
N LYS A 365 -0.51 -1.05 -9.83
CA LYS A 365 0.31 -2.14 -10.37
C LYS A 365 1.67 -2.24 -9.67
N PHE A 366 1.86 -1.47 -8.60
CA PHE A 366 3.04 -1.38 -7.76
C PHE A 366 4.33 -1.00 -8.48
N LYS A 367 4.22 -0.44 -9.68
CA LYS A 367 5.33 0.27 -10.32
C LYS A 367 5.65 1.49 -9.47
N THR A 368 6.93 1.66 -9.19
CA THR A 368 7.41 2.75 -8.33
C THR A 368 7.69 3.98 -9.19
N ALA A 369 7.14 5.12 -8.78
CA ALA A 369 7.58 6.44 -9.22
C ALA A 369 8.52 7.04 -8.18
N THR A 370 9.64 7.60 -8.63
CA THR A 370 10.60 8.28 -7.75
C THR A 370 10.97 9.63 -8.35
N ALA A 371 11.19 10.63 -7.52
CA ALA A 371 11.73 11.91 -7.95
C ALA A 371 12.68 12.50 -6.91
N THR A 372 13.72 13.18 -7.39
CA THR A 372 14.53 14.11 -6.59
C THR A 372 14.00 15.52 -6.76
N SER A 373 14.02 16.31 -5.69
CA SER A 373 13.53 17.69 -5.72
C SER A 373 14.35 18.56 -6.67
N TYR A 374 13.70 19.58 -7.23
CA TYR A 374 14.37 20.73 -7.82
C TYR A 374 13.73 22.03 -7.32
N ASP A 375 14.50 23.11 -7.33
CA ASP A 375 13.98 24.45 -7.05
C ASP A 375 13.32 25.01 -8.32
N PRO A 376 12.00 25.33 -8.29
CA PRO A 376 11.34 25.95 -9.43
C PRO A 376 11.81 27.38 -9.70
N ASN A 377 12.42 28.06 -8.71
CA ASN A 377 12.95 29.42 -8.81
C ASN A 377 14.39 29.43 -8.29
N PRO A 378 15.33 28.75 -8.97
CA PRO A 378 16.68 28.60 -8.47
C PRO A 378 17.36 29.98 -8.36
N LEU A 379 18.19 30.13 -7.34
CA LEU A 379 19.01 31.31 -7.16
C LEU A 379 19.91 31.52 -8.39
N PRO A 380 19.84 32.68 -9.08
CA PRO A 380 20.67 32.92 -10.26
C PRO A 380 22.17 32.92 -9.92
N LEU A 381 22.99 32.25 -10.74
CA LEU A 381 24.44 32.12 -10.51
C LEU A 381 25.19 33.46 -10.49
N ASP A 382 24.61 34.50 -11.11
CA ASP A 382 25.14 35.86 -11.14
C ASP A 382 24.71 36.72 -9.93
N THR A 383 23.95 36.14 -8.98
CA THR A 383 23.57 36.83 -7.75
C THR A 383 24.83 37.24 -6.96
N PRO A 384 25.00 38.52 -6.58
CA PRO A 384 26.11 38.93 -5.74
C PRO A 384 26.13 38.15 -4.42
N GLY A 385 27.27 37.52 -4.10
CA GLY A 385 27.39 36.66 -2.93
C GLY A 385 26.83 35.25 -3.12
N HIS A 386 26.60 34.80 -4.35
CA HIS A 386 26.25 33.40 -4.60
C HIS A 386 27.37 32.46 -4.12
N PRO A 387 27.08 31.45 -3.28
CA PRO A 387 28.07 30.58 -2.64
C PRO A 387 28.67 29.53 -3.60
N GLY A 388 28.51 29.70 -4.91
CA GLY A 388 28.74 28.66 -5.92
C GLY A 388 27.76 27.48 -5.83
N LEU A 389 27.96 26.48 -6.70
CA LEU A 389 27.27 25.20 -6.64
C LEU A 389 28.20 24.16 -6.03
N LEU A 390 27.69 23.32 -5.12
CA LEU A 390 28.46 22.19 -4.62
C LEU A 390 28.53 21.09 -5.67
N SER A 391 29.70 20.49 -5.86
CA SER A 391 29.92 19.39 -6.81
C SER A 391 29.06 18.17 -6.50
N ASN A 392 28.74 17.93 -5.23
CA ASN A 392 27.87 16.86 -4.77
C ASN A 392 26.38 17.26 -4.70
N CYS A 393 26.00 18.52 -4.96
CA CYS A 393 24.60 18.94 -4.95
C CYS A 393 24.27 20.06 -5.94
N GLN A 394 24.39 19.76 -7.23
CA GLN A 394 24.10 20.72 -8.31
C GLN A 394 22.61 21.06 -8.48
N LYS A 395 21.70 20.25 -7.90
CA LYS A 395 20.24 20.46 -7.94
C LYS A 395 19.65 20.86 -6.59
N CYS A 396 20.49 21.18 -5.61
CA CYS A 396 20.03 21.62 -4.30
C CYS A 396 19.21 22.91 -4.43
N THR A 397 18.15 23.01 -3.63
CA THR A 397 17.56 24.28 -3.26
C THR A 397 18.58 25.03 -2.40
N ILE A 398 18.92 26.26 -2.79
CA ILE A 398 19.90 27.10 -2.10
C ILE A 398 19.16 28.23 -1.40
N VAL A 399 19.35 28.33 -0.09
CA VAL A 399 18.87 29.47 0.70
C VAL A 399 20.06 30.27 1.17
N LEU A 400 20.22 31.51 0.66
CA LEU A 400 21.26 32.43 1.11
C LEU A 400 21.00 32.90 2.53
N LEU A 401 22.05 32.92 3.34
CA LEU A 401 22.04 33.45 4.70
C LEU A 401 22.80 34.77 4.72
N LYS A 402 22.09 35.87 4.91
CA LYS A 402 22.73 37.19 5.02
C LYS A 402 23.48 37.29 6.35
N GLN A 403 24.75 37.71 6.32
CA GLN A 403 25.58 37.81 7.53
C GLN A 403 26.12 39.20 7.80
N TYR A 404 26.51 39.43 9.05
CA TYR A 404 27.34 40.56 9.42
C TYR A 404 28.75 40.36 8.86
N SER A 405 29.10 41.10 7.82
CA SER A 405 30.51 41.27 7.46
C SER A 405 31.17 42.13 8.54
N LEU A 406 31.99 41.51 9.39
CA LEU A 406 32.76 42.23 10.41
C LEU A 406 33.88 43.02 9.74
N VAL A 407 33.60 44.25 9.31
CA VAL A 407 34.64 45.16 8.84
C VAL A 407 35.36 45.71 10.07
N ILE A 408 36.50 45.13 10.42
CA ILE A 408 37.36 45.68 11.46
C ILE A 408 38.04 46.91 10.87
N THR A 409 37.43 48.07 11.07
CA THR A 409 37.96 49.37 10.62
C THR A 409 38.94 49.98 11.63
N ASN A 410 38.99 49.44 12.85
CA ASN A 410 39.88 49.93 13.89
C ASN A 410 41.32 49.40 13.66
N PRO A 411 42.29 50.27 13.31
CA PRO A 411 43.66 49.86 13.02
C PRO A 411 44.33 49.13 14.19
N HIS A 412 43.98 49.48 15.44
CA HIS A 412 44.54 48.83 16.62
C HIS A 412 44.05 47.39 16.80
N ILE A 413 42.80 47.08 16.41
CA ILE A 413 42.27 45.71 16.45
C ILE A 413 42.89 44.87 15.34
N ILE A 414 43.09 45.43 14.15
CA ILE A 414 43.83 44.76 13.05
C ILE A 414 45.25 44.40 13.50
N GLN A 415 45.92 45.31 14.19
CA GLN A 415 47.29 45.12 14.66
C GLN A 415 47.38 44.09 15.79
N LEU A 416 46.39 44.03 16.68
CA LEU A 416 46.28 43.01 17.73
C LEU A 416 46.05 41.61 17.15
N MET A 417 45.19 41.47 16.13
CA MET A 417 44.95 40.17 15.48
C MET A 417 46.16 39.67 14.69
N ARG A 418 46.92 40.56 14.04
CA ARG A 418 48.18 40.17 13.35
C ARG A 418 49.28 39.67 14.29
N ASN A 419 49.17 39.93 15.58
CA ASN A 419 50.13 39.48 16.59
C ASN A 419 49.68 38.18 17.29
N LEU A 420 48.54 37.60 16.87
CA LEU A 420 47.99 36.34 17.40
C LEU A 420 48.19 35.14 16.45
N ASP A 421 48.67 35.37 15.22
CA ASP A 421 49.28 34.37 14.34
C ASP A 421 50.81 34.33 14.59
#